data_AF-A0A7W1ZQ69-F1
#
_entry.id   AF-A0A7W1ZQ69-F1
#
_cell.length_a   1.000
_cell.length_b   1.000
_cell.length_c   1.000
_cell.angle_alpha   90.00
_cell.angle_beta   90.00
_cell.angle_gamma   90.00
#
_symmetry.space_group_name_H-M   'P 1'
#
loop_
_entity.id
_entity.type
_entity.pdbx_description
1 polymer ?
#
loop_
_entity_poly.entity_id
_entity_poly.type
_entity_poly.pdbx_seq_one_letter_code
_entity_poly.pdbx_strand_id
1 'polypeptide(L)'
;MNSIRTAIEQYKAEYSVYPQATPENLLKVLRGENAEGKNPRKIAFLTWNMDSNHMVDPWNTPYQIEFINSDSVLIKSAGKNRVFGDADDIRWPEAQKR
;
A
#
# COMPACT_ATOMS: atom_id res chain seq x y z
N MET A 1 -2.41 -0.49 11.47
CA MET A 1 -1.50 -0.24 10.33
C MET A 1 -0.54 -1.39 10.01
N ASN A 2 -0.42 -2.48 10.80
CA ASN A 2 0.53 -3.57 10.48
C ASN A 2 0.15 -4.42 9.25
N SER A 3 -1.14 -4.67 9.00
CA SER A 3 -1.54 -5.66 8.00
C SER A 3 -1.21 -5.28 6.55
N ILE A 4 -1.26 -3.98 6.20
CA ILE A 4 -0.95 -3.50 4.84
C ILE A 4 0.55 -3.60 4.56
N ARG A 5 1.37 -3.19 5.53
CA ARG A 5 2.83 -3.30 5.45
C ARG A 5 3.22 -4.76 5.23
N THR A 6 2.71 -5.67 6.08
CA THR A 6 2.98 -7.10 5.93
C THR A 6 2.50 -7.64 4.58
N ALA A 7 1.33 -7.23 4.08
CA ALA A 7 0.83 -7.67 2.79
C ALA A 7 1.73 -7.22 1.62
N ILE A 8 2.21 -5.97 1.63
CA ILE A 8 3.13 -5.45 0.61
C ILE A 8 4.49 -6.16 0.68
N GLU A 9 5.00 -6.42 1.89
CA GLU A 9 6.25 -7.16 2.10
C GLU A 9 6.13 -8.62 1.62
N GLN A 10 5.01 -9.29 1.90
CA GLN A 10 4.75 -10.64 1.41
C GLN A 10 4.62 -10.68 -0.12
N TYR A 11 3.95 -9.67 -0.72
CA TYR A 11 3.89 -9.55 -2.18
C TYR A 11 5.30 -9.42 -2.76
N LYS A 12 6.15 -8.57 -2.18
CA LYS A 12 7.55 -8.45 -2.61
C LYS A 12 8.31 -9.76 -2.40
N ALA A 13 8.08 -10.48 -1.32
CA ALA A 13 8.73 -11.77 -1.10
C ALA A 13 8.35 -12.80 -2.17
N GLU A 14 7.09 -12.79 -2.62
CA GLU A 14 6.59 -13.71 -3.65
C GLU A 14 7.03 -13.33 -5.06
N TYR A 15 6.98 -12.04 -5.40
CA TYR A 15 7.20 -11.54 -6.77
C TYR A 15 8.56 -10.84 -6.96
N SER A 16 9.34 -10.69 -5.90
CA SER A 16 10.61 -9.93 -5.85
C SER A 16 10.50 -8.45 -6.29
N VAL A 17 9.29 -7.93 -6.44
CA VAL A 17 9.02 -6.55 -6.87
C VAL A 17 7.87 -5.96 -6.06
N TYR A 18 7.82 -4.64 -5.90
CA TYR A 18 6.62 -4.02 -5.36
C TYR A 18 5.46 -4.07 -6.36
N PRO A 19 4.21 -4.15 -5.86
CA PRO A 19 3.03 -4.12 -6.71
C PRO A 19 2.90 -2.72 -7.31
N GLN A 20 3.49 -2.50 -8.49
CA GLN A 20 3.41 -1.25 -9.26
C GLN A 20 2.00 -1.05 -9.85
N ALA A 21 0.99 -1.05 -8.99
CA ALA A 21 -0.42 -0.83 -9.31
C ALA A 21 -0.82 0.57 -8.87
N THR A 22 -1.91 1.11 -9.41
CA THR A 22 -2.47 2.35 -8.84
C THR A 22 -2.97 2.12 -7.41
N PRO A 23 -3.11 3.17 -6.56
CA PRO A 23 -3.61 3.02 -5.18
C PRO A 23 -4.93 2.25 -5.09
N GLU A 24 -5.82 2.47 -6.06
CA GLU A 24 -7.13 1.82 -6.15
C GLU A 24 -7.02 0.34 -6.49
N ASN A 25 -6.05 -0.02 -7.34
CA ASN A 25 -5.81 -1.40 -7.74
C ASN A 25 -4.90 -2.14 -6.77
N LEU A 26 -4.05 -1.44 -6.00
CA LEU A 26 -3.17 -2.05 -5.02
C LEU A 26 -3.95 -2.89 -4.01
N LEU A 27 -5.08 -2.37 -3.51
CA LEU A 27 -5.96 -3.12 -2.63
C LEU A 27 -6.44 -4.43 -3.27
N LYS A 28 -6.85 -4.36 -4.53
CA LYS A 28 -7.31 -5.54 -5.30
C LYS A 28 -6.17 -6.55 -5.44
N VAL A 29 -4.99 -6.10 -5.87
CA VAL A 29 -3.76 -6.92 -5.94
C VAL A 29 -3.49 -7.61 -4.61
N LEU A 30 -3.49 -6.87 -3.50
CA LEU A 30 -3.20 -7.42 -2.18
C LEU A 30 -4.30 -8.35 -1.68
N ARG A 31 -5.57 -8.16 -2.07
CA ARG A 31 -6.69 -9.06 -1.75
C ARG A 31 -6.71 -10.37 -2.55
N GLY A 32 -5.78 -10.55 -3.48
CA GLY A 32 -5.75 -11.73 -4.35
C GLY A 32 -6.44 -11.54 -5.69
N GLU A 33 -6.83 -10.31 -6.04
CA GLU A 33 -7.33 -10.02 -7.38
C GLU A 33 -6.18 -9.73 -8.33
N ASN A 34 -6.31 -10.18 -9.58
CA ASN A 34 -5.33 -9.87 -10.62
C ASN A 34 -5.61 -8.50 -11.25
N ALA A 35 -5.31 -7.41 -10.53
CA ALA A 35 -5.38 -6.07 -11.10
C ALA A 35 -4.09 -5.75 -11.87
N GLU A 36 -4.24 -5.23 -13.09
CA GLU A 36 -3.13 -4.81 -13.98
C GLU A 36 -2.09 -5.91 -14.27
N GLY A 37 -2.50 -7.18 -14.18
CA GLY A 37 -1.59 -8.32 -14.37
C GLY A 37 -0.59 -8.51 -13.23
N LYS A 38 -0.73 -7.79 -12.12
CA LYS A 38 0.25 -7.78 -11.02
C LYS A 38 0.07 -8.94 -10.05
N ASN A 39 -1.08 -9.58 -9.99
CA ASN A 39 -1.27 -10.79 -9.16
C ASN A 39 -1.75 -11.96 -10.02
N PRO A 40 -0.91 -12.50 -10.93
CA PRO A 40 -1.30 -13.58 -11.81
C PRO A 40 -1.67 -14.87 -11.05
N ARG A 41 -1.15 -15.03 -9.82
CA ARG A 41 -1.42 -16.21 -8.98
C ARG A 41 -2.63 -16.02 -8.07
N LYS A 42 -3.25 -14.83 -8.09
CA LYS A 42 -4.41 -14.47 -7.26
C LYS A 42 -4.21 -14.78 -5.77
N ILE A 43 -3.01 -14.49 -5.25
CA ILE A 43 -2.65 -14.74 -3.85
C ILE A 43 -3.15 -13.59 -2.99
N ALA A 44 -3.98 -13.89 -2.00
CA ALA A 44 -4.43 -12.90 -1.03
C ALA A 44 -3.38 -12.69 0.06
N PHE A 45 -2.69 -11.56 0.01
CA PHE A 45 -1.74 -11.11 1.02
C PHE A 45 -2.41 -10.30 2.13
N LEU A 46 -3.53 -9.66 1.81
CA LEU A 46 -4.32 -8.84 2.72
C LEU A 46 -5.72 -9.44 2.87
N THR A 47 -5.97 -10.05 4.02
CA THR A 47 -7.31 -10.48 4.45
C THR A 47 -7.93 -9.38 5.30
N TRP A 48 -8.46 -8.35 4.65
CA TRP A 48 -9.12 -7.23 5.33
C TRP A 48 -10.56 -7.09 4.84
N ASN A 49 -11.53 -7.39 5.71
CA ASN A 49 -12.96 -7.15 5.49
C ASN A 49 -13.29 -5.67 5.74
N MET A 50 -12.98 -4.82 4.77
CA MET A 50 -13.56 -3.48 4.72
C MET A 50 -14.34 -3.37 3.41
N ASP A 51 -15.63 -3.04 3.54
CA ASP A 51 -16.53 -2.66 2.44
C ASP A 51 -16.06 -1.40 1.70
N SER A 52 -15.02 -0.72 2.20
CA SER A 52 -14.40 0.42 1.53
C SER A 52 -13.40 -0.05 0.46
N ASN A 53 -13.61 0.46 -0.76
CA ASN A 53 -12.66 0.37 -1.87
C ASN A 53 -11.41 1.25 -1.69
N HIS A 54 -11.39 2.10 -0.66
CA HIS A 54 -10.27 2.98 -0.35
C HIS A 54 -9.59 2.53 0.94
N MET A 55 -8.26 2.49 0.93
CA MET A 55 -7.50 2.43 2.18
C MET A 55 -7.67 3.79 2.84
N VAL A 56 -8.35 3.84 3.97
CA VAL A 56 -8.51 5.07 4.77
C VAL A 56 -7.70 4.98 6.05
N ASP A 57 -7.12 6.11 6.46
CA ASP A 57 -6.50 6.25 7.76
C ASP A 57 -7.54 6.29 8.89
N PRO A 58 -7.13 6.21 10.17
CA PRO A 58 -8.06 6.25 11.31
C PRO A 58 -8.94 7.51 11.38
N TRP A 59 -8.61 8.57 10.65
CA TRP A 59 -9.39 9.81 10.50
C TRP A 59 -10.27 9.83 9.25
N ASN A 60 -10.44 8.66 8.60
CA ASN A 60 -11.27 8.42 7.44
C ASN A 60 -10.80 9.17 6.17
N THR A 61 -9.50 9.46 6.07
CA THR A 61 -8.92 10.08 4.86
C THR A 61 -8.25 9.00 4.00
N PRO A 62 -8.47 8.95 2.68
CA PRO A 62 -7.82 7.98 1.82
C PRO A 62 -6.30 8.19 1.80
N TYR A 63 -5.53 7.12 1.97
CA TYR A 63 -4.08 7.17 1.80
C TYR A 63 -3.73 7.48 0.35
N GLN A 64 -2.72 8.32 0.14
CA GLN A 64 -2.09 8.52 -1.15
C GLN A 64 -0.93 7.56 -1.30
N ILE A 65 -0.91 6.78 -2.37
CA ILE A 65 0.16 5.79 -2.61
C ILE A 65 0.88 6.18 -3.90
N GLU A 66 2.18 6.42 -3.81
CA GLU A 66 3.03 6.80 -4.91
C GLU A 66 4.16 5.79 -5.06
N PHE A 67 4.23 5.14 -6.22
CA PHE A 67 5.34 4.25 -6.54
C PHE A 67 6.47 5.09 -7.12
N ILE A 68 7.49 5.38 -6.30
CA ILE A 68 8.64 6.18 -6.73
C ILE A 68 9.49 5.37 -7.70
N ASN A 69 9.75 4.09 -7.39
CA ASN A 69 10.56 3.17 -8.19
C ASN A 69 10.08 1.72 -8.00
N SER A 70 10.67 0.78 -8.75
CA SER A 70 10.41 -0.67 -8.59
C SER A 70 10.74 -1.22 -7.21
N ASP A 71 11.56 -0.52 -6.43
CA ASP A 71 11.94 -0.88 -5.06
C ASP A 71 11.47 0.16 -4.00
N SER A 72 10.63 1.12 -4.35
CA SER A 72 10.20 2.16 -3.39
C SER A 72 8.75 2.59 -3.59
N VAL A 73 8.00 2.58 -2.49
CA VAL A 73 6.60 3.02 -2.42
C VAL A 73 6.45 4.03 -1.29
N LEU A 74 5.76 5.13 -1.58
CA LEU A 74 5.47 6.19 -0.63
C LEU A 74 3.97 6.16 -0.33
N ILE A 75 3.61 5.88 0.91
CA ILE A 75 2.23 5.89 1.39
C ILE A 75 2.08 7.13 2.28
N LYS A 76 1.48 8.19 1.75
CA LYS A 76 1.15 9.40 2.48
C LYS A 76 -0.19 9.24 3.18
N SER A 77 -0.23 9.58 4.46
CA SER A 77 -1.45 9.64 5.24
C SER A 77 -1.71 11.10 5.59
N ALA A 78 -2.95 11.55 5.49
CA ALA A 78 -3.27 12.93 5.82
C ALA A 78 -3.27 13.16 7.34
N GLY A 79 -3.31 12.07 8.11
CA GLY A 79 -3.25 12.08 9.57
C GLY A 79 -4.43 12.82 10.21
N LYS A 80 -4.28 13.14 11.49
CA LYS A 80 -5.30 13.89 12.25
C LYS A 80 -5.58 15.27 11.66
N ASN A 81 -4.55 15.89 11.07
CA ASN A 81 -4.61 17.25 10.55
C ASN A 81 -5.20 17.33 9.13
N ARG A 82 -5.41 16.18 8.46
CA ARG A 82 -5.87 16.08 7.07
C ARG A 82 -4.97 16.81 6.06
N VAL A 83 -3.69 16.98 6.39
CA VAL A 83 -2.70 17.62 5.54
C VAL A 83 -1.71 16.56 5.08
N PHE A 84 -1.62 16.35 3.77
CA PHE A 84 -0.63 15.46 3.17
C PHE A 84 0.76 16.11 3.24
N GLY A 85 1.82 15.34 3.51
CA GLY A 85 3.19 15.88 3.60
C GLY A 85 3.66 16.19 5.03
N ASP A 86 2.90 15.80 6.04
CA ASP A 86 3.25 16.01 7.45
C ASP A 86 3.98 14.79 8.04
N ALA A 87 4.35 14.83 9.33
CA ALA A 87 5.22 13.83 9.98
C ALA A 87 4.66 12.38 10.01
N ASP A 88 3.41 12.19 9.57
CA ASP A 88 2.70 10.91 9.50
C ASP A 88 2.83 10.20 8.11
N ASP A 89 3.61 10.76 7.19
CA ASP A 89 3.91 10.13 5.90
C ASP A 89 4.79 8.88 6.07
N ILE A 90 4.34 7.74 5.51
CA ILE A 90 5.08 6.48 5.55
C ILE A 90 5.84 6.29 4.23
N ARG A 91 7.14 6.51 4.25
CA ARG A 91 8.04 6.23 3.12
C ARG A 91 8.58 4.81 3.20
N TRP A 92 8.55 4.09 2.08
CA TRP A 92 9.12 2.75 1.99
C TRP A 92 10.12 2.61 0.81
N PRO A 93 11.30 1.99 1.02
CA PRO A 93 11.87 1.67 2.32
C PRO A 93 12.02 2.93 3.16
N GLU A 94 11.83 2.79 4.48
CA GLU A 94 12.01 3.90 5.42
C GLU A 94 13.38 4.48 5.14
N ALA A 95 13.46 5.77 4.81
CA ALA A 95 14.71 6.42 4.49
C ALA A 95 15.62 6.24 5.70
N GLN A 96 16.54 5.29 5.59
CA GLN A 96 17.42 4.90 6.67
C GLN A 96 18.24 6.16 6.97
N LYS A 97 17.90 6.85 8.07
CA LYS A 97 18.70 7.96 8.58
C LYS A 97 20.10 7.38 8.79
N ARG A 98 21.02 7.73 7.89
CA ARG A 98 22.45 7.53 8.07
C ARG A 98 22.96 8.48 9.14
#